data_AF-A0A919GAU6-F1
#
_entry.id   AF-A0A919GAU6-F1
#
_cell.length_a   1.000
_cell.length_b   1.000
_cell.length_c   1.000
_cell.angle_alpha   90.00
_cell.angle_beta   90.00
_cell.angle_gamma   90.00
#
_symmetry.space_group_name_H-M   'P 1'
#
loop_
_entity.id
_entity.type
_entity.pdbx_description
1 polymer ?
#
loop_
_entity_poly.entity_id
_entity_poly.type
_entity_poly.pdbx_seq_one_letter_code
_entity_poly.pdbx_strand_id
1 'polypeptide(L)' 'MSVRPELEPVLRGIAEAVHDHDDHVLRRLLARLAEQATIDDLYALRDLLPRLHTPAPTTH' A
#
# COMPACT_ATOMS: atom_id res chain seq x y z
N MET A 1 -8.27 13.02 -2.60
CA MET A 1 -6.87 13.07 -2.15
C MET A 1 -6.13 11.94 -2.83
N SER A 2 -5.00 12.23 -3.48
CA SER A 2 -4.09 11.20 -3.98
C SER A 2 -2.93 11.05 -3.02
N VAL A 3 -2.44 9.82 -2.87
CA VAL A 3 -1.20 9.54 -2.14
C VAL A 3 -0.06 10.33 -2.80
N ARG A 4 0.83 10.91 -2.00
CA ARG A 4 1.96 11.66 -2.54
C ARG A 4 2.91 10.76 -3.35
N PRO A 5 3.45 11.24 -4.48
CA PRO A 5 4.24 10.43 -5.40
C PRO A 5 5.52 9.85 -4.76
N GLU A 6 6.07 10.49 -3.74
CA GLU A 6 7.22 9.98 -2.99
C GLU A 6 6.97 8.65 -2.25
N LEU A 7 5.71 8.30 -1.98
CA LEU A 7 5.34 7.04 -1.33
C LEU A 7 5.13 5.89 -2.33
N GLU A 8 4.93 6.18 -3.62
CA GLU A 8 4.76 5.15 -4.66
C GLU A 8 5.84 4.06 -4.67
N PRO A 9 7.15 4.36 -4.62
CA PRO A 9 8.17 3.32 -4.62
C PRO A 9 8.14 2.46 -3.36
N VAL A 10 7.78 3.03 -2.21
CA VAL A 10 7.64 2.28 -0.95
C VAL A 10 6.42 1.36 -1.02
N LEU A 11 5.29 1.87 -1.51
CA LEU A 11 4.05 1.10 -1.66
C LEU A 11 4.22 -0.03 -2.68
N ARG A 12 4.92 0.21 -3.80
CA ARG A 12 5.25 -0.84 -4.78
C ARG A 12 6.13 -1.92 -4.15
N GLY A 13 7.18 -1.52 -3.42
CA GLY A 13 8.05 -2.48 -2.73
C GLY A 13 7.30 -3.30 -1.68
N ILE A 14 6.31 -2.72 -1.00
CA ILE A 14 5.45 -3.47 -0.05
C ILE A 14 4.65 -4.53 -0.80
N ALA A 15 4.04 -4.18 -1.94
CA ALA A 15 3.28 -5.15 -2.74
C ALA A 15 4.16 -6.30 -3.26
N GLU A 16 5.38 -5.99 -3.71
CA GLU A 16 6.37 -6.98 -4.14
C GLU A 16 6.80 -7.88 -2.96
N ALA A 17 7.13 -7.30 -1.81
CA ALA A 17 7.54 -8.08 -0.64
C ALA A 17 6.42 -9.00 -0.11
N VAL A 18 5.14 -8.57 -0.20
CA VAL A 18 3.98 -9.42 0.11
C VAL A 18 3.84 -10.55 -0.91
N HIS A 19 4.04 -10.26 -2.19
CA HIS A 19 4.01 -11.27 -3.26
C HIS A 19 5.10 -12.34 -3.03
N ASP A 20 6.32 -11.91 -2.73
CA ASP A 20 7.50 -12.75 -2.56
C ASP A 20 7.58 -13.43 -1.17
N HIS A 21 6.64 -13.13 -0.26
CA HIS A 21 6.67 -13.58 1.14
C HIS A 21 7.98 -13.20 1.88
N ASP A 22 8.58 -12.06 1.52
CA ASP A 22 9.78 -11.56 2.20
C ASP A 22 9.38 -10.68 3.41
N ASP A 23 9.20 -11.32 4.57
CA ASP A 23 8.84 -10.66 5.81
C ASP A 23 9.88 -9.62 6.28
N HIS A 24 11.15 -9.83 5.96
CA HIS A 24 12.22 -8.93 6.40
C HIS A 24 12.17 -7.62 5.61
N VAL A 25 12.04 -7.71 4.29
CA VAL A 25 11.86 -6.55 3.41
C VAL A 25 10.54 -5.85 3.73
N LEU A 26 9.46 -6.62 3.93
CA LEU A 26 8.15 -6.08 4.28
C LEU A 26 8.21 -5.24 5.57
N ARG A 27 8.81 -5.75 6.65
CA ARG A 27 8.95 -5.01 7.91
C ARG A 27 9.73 -3.71 7.74
N ARG A 28 10.82 -3.75 6.97
CA ARG A 28 11.63 -2.55 6.70
C ARG A 28 10.85 -1.50 5.92
N LEU A 29 10.11 -1.90 4.90
CA LEU A 29 9.32 -0.99 4.09
C LEU A 29 8.12 -0.42 4.84
N LEU A 30 7.48 -1.22 5.71
CA LEU A 30 6.42 -0.73 6.61
C LEU A 30 6.95 0.31 7.60
N ALA A 31 8.14 0.10 8.19
CA ALA A 31 8.77 1.10 9.05
C ALA A 31 9.06 2.40 8.29
N ARG A 32 9.62 2.29 7.08
CA ARG A 32 9.87 3.44 6.20
C ARG A 32 8.60 4.17 5.82
N LEU A 33 7.52 3.45 5.52
CA LEU A 33 6.21 4.05 5.27
C LEU A 33 5.71 4.82 6.50
N ALA A 34 5.85 4.26 7.70
CA ALA A 34 5.45 4.93 8.94
C ALA A 34 6.26 6.21 9.23
N GLU A 35 7.54 6.24 8.84
CA GLU A 35 8.38 7.44 8.95
C GLU A 35 7.99 8.54 7.95
N GLN A 36 7.56 8.16 6.75
CA GLN A 36 7.35 9.11 5.64
C GLN A 36 5.88 9.52 5.45
N ALA A 37 4.92 8.70 5.88
CA ALA A 37 3.50 8.92 5.69
C ALA A 37 2.95 9.96 6.67
N THR A 38 2.15 10.88 6.14
CA THR A 38 1.32 11.79 6.93
C THR A 38 -0.05 11.18 7.21
N ILE A 39 -0.79 11.77 8.14
CA ILE A 39 -2.20 11.38 8.40
C ILE A 39 -3.04 11.48 7.11
N ASP A 40 -2.80 12.51 6.29
CA ASP A 40 -3.49 12.69 5.01
C ASP A 40 -3.17 11.57 4.01
N ASP A 41 -1.92 11.08 3.98
CA ASP A 41 -1.53 9.93 3.15
C ASP A 41 -2.27 8.66 3.58
N LEU A 42 -2.44 8.44 4.88
CA LEU A 42 -3.17 7.28 5.42
C LEU A 42 -4.66 7.35 5.07
N TYR A 43 -5.27 8.53 5.12
CA TYR A 43 -6.64 8.71 4.65
C TYR A 43 -6.79 8.43 3.16
N ALA A 44 -5.86 8.92 2.34
CA ALA A 44 -5.84 8.62 0.91
C ALA A 44 -5.67 7.11 0.66
N LEU A 45 -4.79 6.42 1.40
CA LEU A 45 -4.58 4.98 1.28
C LEU A 45 -5.86 4.19 1.63
N ARG A 46 -6.52 4.58 2.74
CA ARG A 46 -7.80 3.98 3.17
C ARG A 46 -8.87 4.12 2.11
N ASP A 47 -8.98 5.27 1.44
CA ASP A 47 -9.99 5.48 0.41
C ASP A 47 -9.69 4.68 -0.89
N LEU A 48 -8.43 4.26 -1.08
CA LEU A 48 -8.00 3.44 -2.22
C LEU A 48 -8.18 1.93 -1.97
N LEU A 49 -8.09 1.47 -0.72
CA LEU A 49 -8.25 0.05 -0.33
C LEU A 49 -9.54 -0.62 -0.88
N PRO A 50 -10.72 0.02 -0.83
CA PRO A 50 -11.93 -0.54 -1.42
C PRO A 50 -11.86 -0.74 -2.94
N ARG A 51 -11.09 0.08 -3.65
CA ARG A 51 -10.90 -0.04 -5.10
C ARG A 51 -9.97 -1.21 -5.45
N LEU A 52 -9.01 -1.48 -4.57
CA LEU A 52 -8.12 -2.64 -4.67
C LEU A 52 -8.85 -3.95 -4.34
N HIS A 53 -9.81 -3.90 -3.41
CA HIS A 53 -10.64 -5.04 -3.03
C HIS A 53 -11.90 -5.18 -3.90
N THR A 54 -11.84 -4.86 -5.20
CA THR A 54 -13.00 -5.12 -6.07
C THR A 54 -13.14 -6.64 -6.20
N PRO A 55 -14.18 -7.28 -5.62
CA PRO A 55 -14.41 -8.69 -5.88
C PRO A 55 -14.67 -8.82 -7.38
N ALA A 56 -14.00 -9.79 -8.01
CA ALA A 56 -14.29 -10.13 -9.40
C ALA A 56 -15.81 -10.29 -9.55
N PRO A 57 -16.44 -9.71 -10.58
CA PRO A 57 -17.88 -9.86 -10.78
C PRO A 57 -18.17 -11.36 -10.90
N THR A 58 -18.85 -11.93 -9.91
CA THR A 58 -19.38 -13.29 -10.00
C THR A 58 -20.48 -13.26 -11.05
N THR A 59 -20.13 -13.64 -12.27
CA THR A 59 -21.08 -13.96 -13.34
C THR A 59 -21.98 -15.08 -12.82
N HIS A 60 -23.25 -14.75 -12.59
CA HIS A 60 -24.28 -15.69 -12.18
C HIS A 60 -25.10 -16.16 -13.38
#